data_AF-A0A811XPP6-F1
#
_entry.id   AF-A0A811XPP6-F1
#
_cell.length_a   1.000
_cell.length_b   1.000
_cell.length_c   1.000
_cell.angle_alpha   90.00
_cell.angle_beta   90.00
_cell.angle_gamma   90.00
#
_symmetry.space_group_name_H-M   'P 1'
#
loop_
_entity.id
_entity.type
_entity.pdbx_description
1 polymer ?
#
loop_
_entity_poly.entity_id
_entity_poly.type
_entity_poly.pdbx_seq_one_letter_code
_entity_poly.pdbx_strand_id
1 'polypeptide(L)' 'MANYCHGDCPFSLTTSLNSSNYAFLQALMHAVDPEIPQAVCIPTKLSPISMLYQDNDDNVILRHYEDMVVDECGCG' A
#
# COMPACT_ATOMS: atom_id res chain seq x y z
N MET A 1 -0.05 0.66 15.68
CA MET A 1 1.16 0.92 14.86
C MET A 1 0.66 1.18 13.45
N ALA A 2 1.22 2.14 12.71
CA ALA A 2 0.73 2.47 11.36
C ALA A 2 1.04 1.37 10.33
N ASN A 3 2.05 0.53 10.62
CA ASN A 3 2.60 -0.47 9.70
C ASN A 3 3.15 0.16 8.40
N TYR A 4 3.84 -0.62 7.60
CA TYR A 4 4.34 -0.19 6.28
C TYR A 4 4.56 -1.40 5.39
N CYS A 5 4.48 -1.19 4.07
CA CYS A 5 4.80 -2.20 3.08
C CYS A 5 6.26 -2.09 2.65
N HIS A 6 6.93 -3.23 2.59
CA HIS A 6 8.30 -3.34 2.12
C HIS A 6 8.54 -4.76 1.61
N GLY A 7 9.40 -4.90 0.60
CA GLY A 7 9.74 -6.17 -0.03
C GLY A 7 9.65 -6.09 -1.55
N ASP A 8 10.16 -7.14 -2.20
CA ASP A 8 10.22 -7.23 -3.65
C ASP A 8 8.94 -7.83 -4.23
N CYS A 9 8.60 -7.41 -5.45
CA CYS A 9 7.47 -7.90 -6.22
C CYS A 9 7.93 -8.65 -7.49
N PRO A 10 8.51 -9.85 -7.36
CA PRO A 10 8.94 -10.61 -8.53
C PRO A 10 7.73 -11.20 -9.26
N PHE A 11 7.90 -11.52 -10.54
CA PHE A 11 6.83 -12.07 -11.39
C PHE A 11 6.16 -13.34 -10.83
N SER A 12 6.90 -14.19 -10.10
CA SER A 12 6.33 -15.39 -9.47
C SER A 12 5.34 -15.10 -8.33
N LEU A 13 5.38 -13.88 -7.77
CA LEU A 13 4.58 -13.44 -6.62
C LEU A 13 3.38 -12.56 -7.03
N THR A 14 3.34 -12.05 -8.27
CA THR A 14 2.23 -11.20 -8.72
C THR A 14 0.89 -11.94 -8.81
N THR A 15 0.90 -13.25 -9.12
CA THR A 15 -0.33 -14.05 -9.15
C THR A 15 -0.91 -14.38 -7.77
N SER A 16 -0.11 -14.28 -6.70
CA SER A 16 -0.53 -14.61 -5.33
C SER A 16 -0.81 -13.39 -4.44
N LEU A 17 -0.38 -12.19 -4.82
CA LEU A 17 -0.43 -10.96 -4.00
C LEU A 17 -1.53 -9.96 -4.40
N ASN A 18 -2.64 -10.41 -4.99
CA ASN A 18 -3.73 -9.52 -5.45
C ASN A 18 -3.24 -8.34 -6.31
N SER A 19 -2.24 -8.58 -7.18
CA SER A 19 -1.62 -7.51 -7.96
C SER A 19 -2.57 -6.92 -9.00
N SER A 20 -2.45 -5.64 -9.29
CA SER A 20 -3.16 -5.03 -10.42
C SER A 20 -2.68 -5.64 -11.76
N ASN A 21 -3.51 -5.58 -12.81
CA ASN A 21 -3.09 -5.99 -14.15
C ASN A 21 -1.85 -5.22 -14.64
N TYR A 22 -1.73 -3.94 -14.24
CA TYR A 22 -0.56 -3.12 -14.55
C TYR A 22 0.69 -3.65 -13.86
N ALA A 23 0.61 -3.94 -12.55
CA ALA A 23 1.73 -4.50 -11.78
C ALA A 23 2.17 -5.87 -12.30
N PHE A 24 1.22 -6.73 -12.69
CA PHE A 24 1.51 -8.02 -13.31
C PHE A 24 2.28 -7.85 -14.63
N LEU A 25 1.80 -6.97 -15.52
CA LEU A 25 2.48 -6.68 -16.79
C LEU A 25 3.85 -6.05 -16.56
N GLN A 26 3.98 -5.15 -15.58
CA GLN A 26 5.26 -4.53 -15.24
C GLN A 26 6.27 -5.57 -14.72
N ALA A 27 5.86 -6.48 -13.84
CA ALA A 27 6.72 -7.55 -13.36
C ALA A 27 7.12 -8.52 -14.48
N LEU A 28 6.21 -8.81 -15.42
CA LEU A 28 6.51 -9.62 -16.61
C LEU A 28 7.53 -8.92 -17.52
N MET A 29 7.35 -7.63 -17.80
CA MET A 29 8.28 -6.85 -18.63
C MET A 29 9.65 -6.75 -17.96
N HIS A 30 9.71 -6.48 -16.66
CA HIS A 30 10.95 -6.45 -15.89
C HIS A 30 11.70 -7.79 -15.93
N ALA A 31 10.98 -8.92 -15.93
CA ALA A 31 11.59 -10.24 -16.04
C ALA A 31 12.24 -10.51 -17.42
N VAL A 32 11.81 -9.79 -18.46
CA VAL A 32 12.36 -9.88 -19.82
C VAL A 32 13.46 -8.84 -20.05
N ASP A 33 13.25 -7.62 -19.54
CA ASP A 33 14.15 -6.48 -19.65
C ASP A 33 14.33 -5.79 -18.28
N PRO A 34 15.46 -6.03 -17.59
CA PRO A 34 15.73 -5.43 -16.28
C PRO A 34 15.84 -3.91 -16.26
N GLU A 35 15.94 -3.22 -17.41
CA GLU A 35 15.91 -1.76 -17.49
C GLU A 35 14.51 -1.20 -17.18
N ILE A 36 13.47 -2.01 -17.33
CA ILE A 36 12.11 -1.67 -16.91
C ILE A 36 12.04 -1.72 -15.38
N PRO A 37 11.46 -0.74 -14.68
CA PRO A 37 11.34 -0.81 -13.22
C PRO A 37 10.47 -1.99 -12.76
N GLN A 38 10.87 -2.65 -11.68
CA GLN A 38 10.05 -3.66 -11.03
C GLN A 38 8.77 -3.05 -10.43
N ALA A 39 7.68 -3.82 -10.37
CA ALA A 39 6.49 -3.46 -9.58
C ALA A 39 6.87 -3.25 -8.10
N VAL A 40 6.10 -2.43 -7.38
CA VAL A 40 6.44 -2.03 -6.00
C VAL A 40 5.46 -2.60 -4.98
N CYS A 41 5.95 -2.89 -3.77
CA CYS A 41 5.13 -3.35 -2.67
C CYS A 41 4.37 -2.16 -2.04
N ILE A 42 3.05 -2.15 -2.14
CA ILE A 42 2.18 -1.06 -1.69
C ILE A 42 1.05 -1.55 -0.78
N PRO A 43 0.44 -0.68 0.05
CA PRO A 43 -0.77 -1.01 0.79
C PRO A 43 -1.92 -1.30 -0.18
N THR A 44 -2.62 -2.40 0.03
CA THR A 44 -3.83 -2.76 -0.74
C THR A 44 -5.09 -2.68 0.11
N LYS A 45 -4.94 -2.69 1.43
CA LYS A 45 -6.02 -2.48 2.39
C LYS A 45 -5.52 -1.70 3.58
N LEU A 46 -6.27 -0.67 3.95
CA LEU A 46 -5.98 0.18 5.09
C LEU A 46 -7.19 0.25 6.03
N SER A 47 -6.94 0.38 7.32
CA SER A 47 -7.96 0.62 8.34
C SER A 47 -7.87 2.03 8.94
N PRO A 48 -9.00 2.58 9.41
CA PRO A 48 -9.01 3.89 10.05
C PRO A 48 -8.47 3.86 11.48
N ILE A 49 -8.10 5.04 11.98
CA ILE A 49 -7.93 5.29 13.41
C ILE A 49 -8.85 6.40 13.90
N SER A 50 -9.28 6.30 15.15
CA SER A 50 -10.02 7.35 15.85
C SER A 50 -9.04 8.26 16.58
N MET A 51 -9.04 9.55 16.25
CA MET A 51 -8.21 10.54 16.90
C MET A 51 -9.08 11.55 17.65
N LEU A 52 -8.75 11.74 18.93
CA LEU A 52 -9.23 12.84 19.74
C LEU A 52 -8.14 13.92 19.75
N TYR A 53 -8.45 15.12 19.30
CA TYR A 53 -7.51 16.24 19.28
C TYR A 53 -8.23 17.56 19.53
N GLN A 54 -7.46 18.60 19.86
CA GLN A 54 -7.97 19.96 19.98
C GLN A 54 -7.65 20.71 18.68
N ASP A 55 -8.65 21.38 18.09
CA ASP A 55 -8.44 22.19 16.90
C ASP A 55 -7.90 23.60 17.23
N ASN A 56 -7.71 24.43 16.21
CA ASN A 56 -7.17 25.78 16.38
C ASN A 56 -8.11 26.74 17.13
N ASP A 57 -9.39 26.37 17.27
CA ASP A 57 -10.43 27.14 17.96
C ASP A 57 -10.71 26.58 19.36
N ASP A 58 -9.75 25.81 19.91
CA ASP A 58 -9.81 25.13 21.21
C ASP A 58 -10.94 24.08 21.36
N ASN A 59 -11.58 23.66 20.26
CA ASN A 59 -12.64 22.65 20.32
C ASN A 59 -12.04 21.24 20.41
N VAL A 60 -12.66 20.39 21.23
CA VAL A 60 -12.32 18.97 21.31
C VAL A 60 -13.04 18.20 20.22
N ILE A 61 -12.29 17.67 19.26
CA ILE A 61 -12.79 16.96 18.08
C ILE A 61 -12.45 15.48 18.18
N LEU A 62 -13.47 14.63 18.04
CA LEU A 62 -13.29 13.21 17.75
C LEU A 62 -13.49 12.99 16.25
N ARG A 63 -12.47 12.48 15.56
CA ARG A 63 -12.53 12.21 14.12
C ARG A 63 -11.98 10.83 13.78
N HIS A 64 -12.62 10.18 12.81
CA HIS A 64 -12.11 8.98 12.16
C HIS A 64 -11.29 9.38 10.94
N TYR A 65 -10.01 9.01 10.94
CA TYR A 65 -9.11 9.21 9.82
C TYR A 65 -8.95 7.88 9.11
N GLU A 66 -9.48 7.80 7.89
CA GLU A 66 -9.32 6.67 6.98
C GLU A 66 -7.88 6.54 6.49
N ASP A 67 -7.52 5.36 6.01
CA ASP A 67 -6.23 5.08 5.35
C ASP A 67 -4.99 5.28 6.25
N MET A 68 -5.09 4.97 7.55
CA MET A 68 -4.04 5.27 8.54
C MET A 68 -3.21 4.07 9.00
N VAL A 69 -3.75 2.86 8.89
CA VAL A 69 -3.05 1.63 9.29
C VAL A 69 -3.03 0.65 8.12
N VAL A 70 -1.86 0.16 7.75
CA VAL A 70 -1.73 -0.88 6.73
C VAL A 70 -2.18 -2.22 7.30
N ASP A 71 -3.22 -2.79 6.71
CA ASP A 71 -3.73 -4.12 7.06
C ASP A 71 -3.16 -5.20 6.12
N GLU A 72 -3.05 -4.89 4.82
CA GLU A 72 -2.59 -5.82 3.80
C GLU A 72 -1.70 -5.09 2.77
N CYS A 73 -0.67 -5.79 2.27
CA CYS A 73 0.22 -5.32 1.21
C CYS A 73 0.04 -6.18 -0.05
N GLY A 74 0.35 -5.60 -1.21
CA GLY A 74 0.39 -6.28 -2.50
C GLY A 74 1.32 -5.58 -3.49
N CYS A 75 1.32 -6.05 -4.74
CA CYS A 75 2.17 -5.49 -5.79
C CYS A 75 1.39 -4.52 -6.70
N GLY A 76 1.88 -3.29 -6.81
CA GLY A 76 1.29 -2.17 -7.53
C GLY A 76 2.18 -1.62 -8.63
#